data_AF-A0A958KZN6-F1
#
_entry.id   AF-A0A958KZN6-F1
#
_cell.length_a   1.000
_cell.length_b   1.000
_cell.length_c   1.000
_cell.angle_alpha   90.00
_cell.angle_beta   90.00
_cell.angle_gamma   90.00
#
_symmetry.space_group_name_H-M   'P 1'
#
loop_
_entity.id
_entity.type
_entity.pdbx_description
1 polymer ?
#
loop_
_entity_poly.entity_id
_entity_poly.type
_entity_poly.pdbx_seq_one_letter_code
_entity_poly.pdbx_strand_id
1 'polypeptide(L)'
;MIASKLKFERRIQRECGSTMIFVAAVVVPVLFFLFSLSLDIARYYAFSRGVQGVLDKAVGYGAHYLPYTEAAEAAVGAFLSEHDRAVRDGVTTVVTPERIALRFESTISLPFAQYFGIGSAVPVFAYAESQSSPNDYLVLLDSSSYLSPSMPLGSIWSGSDGVADLFSSNVTLYHDADGDGIPEQINRELVTQQCFNRAFSALKLSAIRTYEFLAASRENAVSVAVYPGIGTFANEVTPLTPEPALEDESDAQWIVYEGGYVSNDLCAAAAEREISHDAYKFPSLRNSLSVWRPDHNRPAFITHPDGNNDYIYEPEMNGYLTTRESLWSQVAKGNSGNRPSIRYLLDHVATKLVAAPAVASRGNLATTANKIAVILAGDLPWEGNQRLVVDGAINDAVRSAVLQSLVQLRTYADTYKIPLRVYYGIFPHEGNSNSYAEGVALLKQVFHEAESQGDSLATGVSFRVLDTATPEAFLETVTAVLARDRRNAMVSR
;
A
#
# COMPACT_ATOMS: atom_id res chain seq x y z
N MET A 1 -60.99 -40.37 -67.16
CA MET A 1 -60.62 -39.35 -66.15
C MET A 1 -59.95 -39.95 -64.90
N ILE A 2 -60.45 -41.06 -64.33
CA ILE A 2 -59.87 -41.68 -63.11
C ILE A 2 -58.46 -42.29 -63.36
N ALA A 3 -58.24 -42.93 -64.51
CA ALA A 3 -56.94 -43.54 -64.84
C ALA A 3 -55.82 -42.54 -65.12
N SER A 4 -56.13 -41.32 -65.60
CA SER A 4 -55.12 -40.27 -65.79
C SER A 4 -54.72 -39.61 -64.48
N LYS A 5 -55.66 -39.50 -63.52
CA LYS A 5 -55.41 -38.99 -62.16
C LYS A 5 -54.45 -39.91 -61.39
N LEU A 6 -54.68 -41.23 -61.45
CA LEU A 6 -53.79 -42.24 -60.85
C LEU A 6 -52.38 -42.30 -61.48
N LYS A 7 -52.26 -42.06 -62.79
CA LYS A 7 -50.94 -41.97 -63.46
C LYS A 7 -50.18 -40.70 -63.06
N PHE A 8 -50.90 -39.58 -62.89
CA PHE A 8 -50.32 -38.31 -62.45
C PHE A 8 -49.84 -38.38 -60.98
N GLU A 9 -50.65 -38.95 -60.08
CA GLU A 9 -50.29 -39.16 -58.67
C GLU A 9 -49.08 -40.10 -58.51
N ARG A 10 -48.98 -41.18 -59.30
CA ARG A 10 -47.80 -42.06 -59.29
C ARG A 10 -46.53 -41.39 -59.85
N ARG A 11 -46.66 -40.44 -60.77
CA ARG A 11 -45.52 -39.69 -61.32
C ARG A 11 -45.02 -38.68 -60.30
N ILE A 12 -45.92 -37.95 -59.66
CA ILE A 12 -45.60 -37.03 -58.56
C ILE A 12 -44.97 -37.80 -57.39
N GLN A 13 -45.50 -38.96 -56.99
CA GLN A 13 -44.88 -39.77 -55.93
C GLN A 13 -43.46 -40.25 -56.28
N ARG A 14 -43.18 -40.58 -57.56
CA ARG A 14 -41.83 -40.95 -58.00
C ARG A 14 -40.87 -39.77 -58.04
N GLU A 15 -41.33 -38.61 -58.51
CA GLU A 15 -40.52 -37.38 -58.55
C GLU A 15 -40.27 -36.81 -57.16
N CYS A 16 -41.25 -36.87 -56.25
CA CYS A 16 -41.07 -36.53 -54.83
C CYS A 16 -40.12 -37.53 -54.14
N GLY A 17 -40.20 -38.83 -54.46
CA GLY A 17 -39.28 -39.84 -53.92
C GLY A 17 -37.83 -39.62 -54.36
N SER A 18 -37.59 -39.30 -55.64
CA SER A 18 -36.24 -39.05 -56.14
C SER A 18 -35.64 -37.74 -55.62
N THR A 19 -36.44 -36.68 -55.48
CA THR A 19 -35.99 -35.43 -54.84
C THR A 19 -35.75 -35.61 -53.35
N MET A 20 -36.58 -36.39 -52.62
CA MET A 20 -36.30 -36.71 -51.21
C MET A 20 -34.99 -37.50 -51.06
N ILE A 21 -34.74 -38.47 -51.93
CA ILE A 21 -33.49 -39.24 -51.93
C ILE A 21 -32.30 -38.35 -52.27
N PHE A 22 -32.41 -37.44 -53.25
CA PHE A 22 -31.35 -36.50 -53.58
C PHE A 22 -31.07 -35.53 -52.43
N VAL A 23 -32.11 -34.96 -51.81
CA VAL A 23 -31.98 -34.10 -50.64
C VAL A 23 -31.37 -34.87 -49.48
N ALA A 24 -31.80 -36.10 -49.21
CA ALA A 24 -31.20 -36.93 -48.17
C ALA A 24 -29.73 -37.28 -48.48
N ALA A 25 -29.40 -37.60 -49.74
CA ALA A 25 -28.06 -37.97 -50.15
C ALA A 25 -27.07 -36.81 -50.23
N VAL A 26 -27.55 -35.56 -50.39
CA VAL A 26 -26.69 -34.37 -50.51
C VAL A 26 -26.76 -33.49 -49.25
N VAL A 27 -27.95 -33.16 -48.78
CA VAL A 27 -28.14 -32.20 -47.67
C VAL A 27 -27.76 -32.83 -46.33
N VAL A 28 -28.10 -34.10 -46.08
CA VAL A 28 -27.76 -34.73 -44.79
C VAL A 28 -26.24 -34.84 -44.59
N PRO A 29 -25.44 -35.29 -45.59
CA PRO A 29 -23.98 -35.24 -45.46
C PRO A 29 -23.42 -33.83 -45.25
N VAL A 30 -23.96 -32.82 -45.95
CA VAL A 30 -23.52 -31.42 -45.78
C VAL A 30 -23.88 -30.89 -44.39
N LEU A 31 -25.05 -31.21 -43.85
CA LEU A 31 -25.42 -30.82 -42.48
C LEU A 31 -24.57 -31.53 -41.44
N PHE A 32 -24.32 -32.83 -41.61
CA PHE A 32 -23.44 -33.60 -40.74
C PHE A 32 -22.00 -33.06 -40.78
N PHE A 33 -21.55 -32.66 -41.95
CA PHE A 33 -20.27 -32.01 -42.19
C PHE A 33 -20.15 -30.68 -41.42
N LEU A 34 -21.11 -29.77 -41.61
CA LEU A 34 -21.13 -28.48 -40.93
C LEU A 34 -21.24 -28.63 -39.42
N PHE A 35 -22.01 -29.61 -38.95
CA PHE A 35 -22.13 -29.92 -37.52
C PHE A 35 -20.84 -30.49 -36.93
N SER A 36 -20.16 -31.40 -37.63
CA SER A 36 -18.88 -31.95 -37.16
C SER A 36 -17.80 -30.88 -37.11
N LEU A 37 -17.74 -30.03 -38.15
CA LEU A 37 -16.84 -28.88 -38.20
C LEU A 37 -17.14 -27.89 -37.06
N SER A 38 -18.41 -27.59 -36.78
CA SER A 38 -18.78 -26.66 -35.71
C SER A 38 -18.43 -27.19 -34.33
N LEU A 39 -18.57 -28.49 -34.09
CA LEU A 39 -18.11 -29.14 -32.85
C LEU A 39 -16.59 -29.06 -32.68
N ASP A 40 -15.82 -29.29 -33.74
CA ASP A 40 -14.35 -29.22 -33.68
C ASP A 40 -13.85 -27.79 -33.47
N ILE A 41 -14.45 -26.81 -34.15
CA ILE A 41 -14.18 -25.39 -33.92
C ILE A 41 -14.54 -25.01 -32.48
N ALA A 42 -15.69 -25.45 -31.98
CA ALA A 42 -16.12 -25.17 -30.61
C ALA A 42 -15.14 -25.79 -29.58
N ARG A 43 -14.68 -27.02 -29.80
CA ARG A 43 -13.67 -27.67 -28.96
C ARG A 43 -12.34 -26.93 -28.98
N TYR A 44 -11.86 -26.51 -30.15
CA TYR A 44 -10.65 -25.72 -30.30
C TYR A 44 -10.72 -24.43 -29.48
N TYR A 45 -11.80 -23.64 -29.63
CA TYR A 45 -11.94 -22.39 -28.89
C TYR A 45 -12.18 -22.60 -27.40
N ALA A 46 -12.94 -23.64 -27.01
CA ALA A 46 -13.14 -23.98 -25.60
C ALA A 46 -11.82 -24.35 -24.93
N PHE A 47 -10.99 -25.17 -25.58
CA PHE A 47 -9.68 -25.54 -25.10
C PHE A 47 -8.73 -24.33 -25.04
N SER A 48 -8.62 -23.56 -26.12
CA SER A 48 -7.77 -22.36 -26.18
C SER A 48 -8.13 -21.32 -25.11
N ARG A 49 -9.42 -21.02 -24.92
CA ARG A 49 -9.88 -20.12 -23.84
C ARG A 49 -9.65 -20.70 -22.45
N GLY A 50 -9.85 -22.01 -22.28
CA GLY A 50 -9.56 -22.71 -21.03
C GLY A 50 -8.09 -22.58 -20.65
N VAL A 51 -7.19 -22.88 -21.59
CA VAL A 51 -5.74 -22.72 -21.41
C VAL A 51 -5.39 -21.27 -21.08
N GLN A 52 -5.87 -20.29 -21.86
CA GLN A 52 -5.58 -18.88 -21.60
C GLN A 52 -6.00 -18.47 -20.19
N GLY A 53 -7.21 -18.83 -19.77
CA GLY A 53 -7.70 -18.50 -18.42
C GLY A 53 -6.91 -19.19 -17.30
N VAL A 54 -6.31 -20.35 -17.54
CA VAL A 54 -5.38 -21.00 -16.59
C VAL A 54 -4.05 -20.24 -16.55
N LEU A 55 -3.49 -19.87 -17.71
CA LEU A 55 -2.23 -19.11 -17.78
C LEU A 55 -2.35 -17.75 -17.11
N ASP A 56 -3.42 -17.00 -17.38
CA ASP A 56 -3.65 -15.68 -16.79
C ASP A 56 -3.69 -15.74 -15.25
N LYS A 57 -4.35 -16.77 -14.70
CA LYS A 57 -4.40 -17.00 -13.25
C LYS A 57 -3.07 -17.46 -12.68
N ALA A 58 -2.37 -18.35 -13.37
CA ALA A 58 -1.07 -18.86 -12.95
C ALA A 58 -0.04 -17.73 -12.87
N VAL A 59 -0.01 -16.87 -13.90
CA VAL A 59 0.81 -15.67 -13.94
C VAL A 59 0.46 -14.72 -12.81
N GLY A 60 -0.82 -14.41 -12.61
CA GLY A 60 -1.26 -13.53 -11.52
C GLY A 60 -0.90 -14.08 -10.13
N TYR A 61 -1.03 -15.39 -9.93
CA TYR A 61 -0.64 -16.06 -8.69
C TYR A 61 0.88 -16.00 -8.46
N GLY A 62 1.67 -16.31 -9.48
CA GLY A 62 3.13 -16.20 -9.42
C GLY A 62 3.63 -14.78 -9.18
N ALA A 63 2.96 -13.78 -9.76
CA ALA A 63 3.37 -12.38 -9.68
C ALA A 63 3.39 -11.86 -8.23
N HIS A 64 2.56 -12.41 -7.34
CA HIS A 64 2.57 -12.08 -5.91
C HIS A 64 3.89 -12.41 -5.19
N TYR A 65 4.71 -13.30 -5.77
CA TYR A 65 5.97 -13.74 -5.21
C TYR A 65 7.18 -13.04 -5.85
N LEU A 66 6.99 -12.18 -6.86
CA LEU A 66 8.07 -11.33 -7.35
C LEU A 66 8.55 -10.36 -6.24
N PRO A 67 9.86 -10.05 -6.17
CA PRO A 67 10.94 -10.40 -7.11
C PRO A 67 11.60 -11.78 -6.94
N TYR A 68 11.13 -12.63 -6.03
CA TYR A 68 11.77 -13.91 -5.71
C TYR A 68 11.50 -14.93 -6.80
N THR A 69 12.40 -15.01 -7.78
CA THR A 69 12.19 -15.82 -8.99
C THR A 69 11.93 -17.28 -8.68
N GLU A 70 12.64 -17.87 -7.71
CA GLU A 70 12.45 -19.26 -7.31
C GLU A 70 11.07 -19.50 -6.66
N ALA A 71 10.64 -18.60 -5.77
CA ALA A 71 9.32 -18.70 -5.12
C ALA A 71 8.18 -18.47 -6.12
N ALA A 72 8.35 -17.52 -7.04
CA ALA A 72 7.41 -17.25 -8.12
C ALA A 72 7.30 -18.44 -9.09
N GLU A 73 8.43 -19.03 -9.49
CA GLU A 73 8.45 -20.23 -10.33
C GLU A 73 7.81 -21.44 -9.63
N ALA A 74 8.12 -21.65 -8.34
CA ALA A 74 7.51 -22.71 -7.54
C ALA A 74 5.98 -22.51 -7.39
N ALA A 75 5.53 -21.27 -7.16
CA ALA A 75 4.11 -20.92 -7.06
C ALA A 75 3.35 -21.18 -8.38
N VAL A 76 3.93 -20.77 -9.51
CA VAL A 76 3.39 -21.09 -10.85
C VAL A 76 3.35 -22.60 -11.07
N GLY A 77 4.44 -23.31 -10.76
CA GLY A 77 4.52 -24.76 -10.92
C GLY A 77 3.49 -25.50 -10.08
N ALA A 78 3.30 -25.09 -8.82
CA ALA A 78 2.27 -25.63 -7.94
C ALA A 78 0.86 -25.38 -8.50
N PHE A 79 0.57 -24.16 -8.95
CA PHE A 79 -0.73 -23.84 -9.56
C PHE A 79 -1.02 -24.64 -10.83
N LEU A 80 -0.03 -24.78 -11.72
CA LEU A 80 -0.15 -25.56 -12.95
C LEU A 80 -0.28 -27.07 -12.67
N SER A 81 0.24 -27.55 -11.53
CA SER A 81 0.15 -28.97 -11.15
C SER A 81 -1.27 -29.43 -10.83
N GLU A 82 -2.16 -28.50 -10.46
CA GLU A 82 -3.58 -28.76 -10.19
C GLU A 82 -4.44 -28.89 -11.46
N HIS A 83 -3.86 -28.57 -12.62
CA HIS A 83 -4.55 -28.54 -13.91
C HIS A 83 -4.18 -29.74 -14.79
N ASP A 84 -4.92 -29.90 -15.90
CA ASP A 84 -4.73 -31.02 -16.83
C ASP A 84 -3.26 -31.17 -17.27
N ARG A 85 -2.78 -32.42 -17.30
CA ARG A 85 -1.41 -32.76 -17.71
C ARG A 85 -1.04 -32.18 -19.08
N ALA A 86 -1.99 -32.14 -20.00
CA ALA A 86 -1.79 -31.59 -21.33
C ALA A 86 -1.48 -30.08 -21.30
N VAL A 87 -2.04 -29.35 -20.32
CA VAL A 87 -1.73 -27.93 -20.09
C VAL A 87 -0.34 -27.83 -19.47
N ARG A 88 -0.12 -28.50 -18.34
CA ARG A 88 1.14 -28.45 -17.59
C ARG A 88 2.37 -28.78 -18.43
N ASP A 89 2.34 -29.88 -19.17
CA ASP A 89 3.50 -30.37 -19.93
C ASP A 89 3.76 -29.52 -21.20
N GLY A 90 2.79 -28.68 -21.61
CA GLY A 90 2.90 -27.78 -22.77
C GLY A 90 3.28 -26.33 -22.44
N VAL A 91 3.42 -25.98 -21.15
CA VAL A 91 3.80 -24.62 -20.72
C VAL A 91 5.30 -24.51 -20.55
N THR A 92 5.88 -23.48 -21.17
CA THR A 92 7.21 -22.96 -20.86
C THR A 92 7.07 -21.74 -19.96
N THR A 93 7.77 -21.76 -18.83
CA THR A 93 7.77 -20.68 -17.84
C THR A 93 9.07 -19.89 -17.94
N VAL A 94 8.96 -18.56 -18.00
CA VAL A 94 10.10 -17.64 -17.90
C VAL A 94 9.83 -16.68 -16.76
N VAL A 95 10.63 -16.78 -15.69
CA VAL A 95 10.56 -15.87 -14.54
C VAL A 95 11.82 -15.02 -14.51
N THR A 96 11.63 -13.71 -14.37
CA THR A 96 12.68 -12.76 -14.00
C THR A 96 12.20 -11.98 -12.78
N PRO A 97 13.07 -11.19 -12.11
CA PRO A 97 12.64 -10.39 -10.95
C PRO A 97 11.49 -9.42 -11.24
N GLU A 98 11.28 -9.06 -12.52
CA GLU A 98 10.30 -8.05 -12.92
C GLU A 98 9.12 -8.63 -13.69
N ARG A 99 9.20 -9.87 -14.17
CA ARG A 99 8.16 -10.43 -15.01
C ARG A 99 8.04 -11.95 -14.90
N ILE A 100 6.83 -12.41 -15.16
CA ILE A 100 6.52 -13.83 -15.40
C ILE A 100 5.84 -13.90 -16.75
N ALA A 101 6.39 -14.73 -17.64
CA ALA A 101 5.80 -15.03 -18.93
C ALA A 101 5.59 -16.54 -19.05
N LEU A 102 4.35 -16.94 -19.36
CA LEU A 102 3.98 -18.32 -19.65
C LEU A 102 3.63 -18.42 -21.13
N ARG A 103 4.27 -19.35 -21.82
CA ARG A 103 3.97 -19.69 -23.21
C ARG A 103 3.50 -21.12 -23.26
N PHE A 104 2.29 -21.35 -23.75
CA PHE A 104 1.77 -22.67 -24.01
C PHE A 104 1.86 -23.00 -25.49
N GLU A 105 2.42 -24.16 -25.80
CA GLU A 105 2.43 -24.72 -27.15
C GLU A 105 2.01 -26.17 -27.12
N SER A 106 0.93 -26.48 -27.82
CA SER A 106 0.49 -27.87 -28.00
C SER A 106 -0.20 -28.03 -29.35
N THR A 107 -0.56 -29.26 -29.67
CA THR A 107 -1.40 -29.54 -30.83
C THR A 107 -2.65 -30.26 -30.38
N ILE A 108 -3.81 -29.83 -30.90
CA ILE A 108 -5.07 -30.51 -30.69
C ILE A 108 -5.42 -31.30 -31.94
N SER A 109 -5.81 -32.56 -31.77
CA SER A 109 -6.35 -33.34 -32.88
C SER A 109 -7.77 -32.88 -33.16
N LEU A 110 -8.02 -32.46 -34.40
CA LEU A 110 -9.38 -32.22 -34.90
C LEU A 110 -9.79 -33.46 -35.71
N PRO A 111 -10.66 -34.34 -35.17
CA PRO A 111 -11.10 -35.55 -35.87
C PRO A 111 -11.63 -35.27 -37.27
N PHE A 112 -12.25 -34.12 -37.48
CA PHE A 112 -12.73 -33.71 -38.79
C PHE A 112 -11.61 -33.46 -39.80
N ALA A 113 -10.49 -32.85 -39.38
CA ALA A 113 -9.35 -32.59 -40.25
C ALA A 113 -8.72 -33.89 -40.81
N GLN A 114 -8.85 -35.01 -40.07
CA GLN A 114 -8.40 -36.33 -40.51
C GLN A 114 -9.12 -36.80 -41.79
N TYR A 115 -10.39 -36.45 -41.98
CA TYR A 115 -11.15 -36.82 -43.19
C TYR A 115 -10.61 -36.16 -44.47
N PHE A 116 -9.83 -35.09 -44.34
CA PHE A 116 -9.27 -34.34 -45.46
C PHE A 116 -7.80 -34.67 -45.77
N GLY A 117 -7.17 -35.57 -45.02
CA GLY A 117 -5.75 -35.88 -45.19
C GLY A 117 -4.80 -34.71 -44.88
N ILE A 118 -5.33 -33.63 -44.30
CA ILE A 118 -4.54 -32.53 -43.76
C ILE A 118 -4.02 -33.02 -42.39
N GLY A 119 -2.74 -32.75 -42.08
CA GLY A 119 -2.17 -33.08 -40.78
C GLY A 119 -3.14 -32.72 -39.65
N SER A 120 -3.57 -33.73 -38.88
CA SER A 120 -4.75 -33.64 -38.01
C SER A 120 -4.53 -32.85 -36.74
N ALA A 121 -3.32 -32.34 -36.54
CA ALA A 121 -2.84 -31.63 -35.38
C ALA A 121 -2.82 -30.13 -35.68
N VAL A 122 -3.80 -29.39 -35.14
CA VAL A 122 -3.83 -27.93 -35.23
C VAL A 122 -3.08 -27.37 -34.03
N PRO A 123 -2.10 -26.48 -34.22
CA PRO A 123 -1.37 -25.92 -33.10
C PRO A 123 -2.27 -24.98 -32.29
N VAL A 124 -2.15 -25.06 -30.97
CA VAL A 124 -2.79 -24.17 -30.00
C VAL A 124 -1.68 -23.41 -29.30
N PHE A 125 -1.76 -22.08 -29.38
CA PHE A 125 -0.86 -21.17 -28.70
C PHE A 125 -1.64 -20.34 -27.70
N ALA A 126 -1.09 -20.19 -26.51
CA ALA A 126 -1.58 -19.25 -25.52
C ALA A 126 -0.38 -18.58 -24.85
N TYR A 127 -0.54 -17.31 -24.47
CA TYR A 127 0.52 -16.51 -23.88
C TYR A 127 -0.09 -15.66 -22.77
N ALA A 128 0.51 -15.70 -21.59
CA ALA A 128 0.17 -14.81 -20.51
C ALA A 128 1.46 -14.20 -19.95
N GLU A 129 1.41 -12.92 -19.64
CA GLU A 129 2.53 -12.18 -19.05
C GLU A 129 2.01 -11.27 -17.95
N SER A 130 2.76 -11.21 -16.85
CA SER A 130 2.61 -10.17 -15.85
C SER A 130 3.97 -9.55 -15.61
N GLN A 131 3.98 -8.22 -15.66
CA GLN A 131 5.14 -7.42 -15.34
C GLN A 131 4.83 -6.66 -14.04
N SER A 132 5.73 -6.78 -13.07
CA SER A 132 5.70 -6.00 -11.83
C SER A 132 6.04 -4.54 -12.14
N SER A 133 5.29 -3.62 -11.52
CA SER A 133 5.58 -2.19 -11.52
C SER A 133 5.85 -1.77 -10.08
N PRO A 134 7.11 -1.90 -9.60
CA PRO A 134 7.44 -1.65 -8.21
C PRO A 134 7.19 -0.19 -7.86
N ASN A 135 6.86 0.06 -6.61
CA ASN A 135 6.74 1.42 -6.08
C ASN A 135 7.58 1.53 -4.82
N ASP A 136 8.27 2.65 -4.69
CA ASP A 136 8.99 3.01 -3.49
C ASP A 136 8.21 4.09 -2.78
N TYR A 137 7.85 3.80 -1.55
CA TYR A 137 7.04 4.64 -0.71
C TYR A 137 7.85 5.19 0.44
N LEU A 138 7.66 6.49 0.69
CA LEU A 138 8.11 7.14 1.90
C LEU A 138 6.89 7.75 2.58
N VAL A 139 6.44 7.13 3.67
CA VAL A 139 5.39 7.66 4.53
C VAL A 139 6.04 8.54 5.58
N LEU A 140 5.60 9.78 5.73
CA LEU A 140 6.14 10.75 6.68
C LEU A 140 5.05 11.08 7.69
N LEU A 141 5.27 10.77 8.96
CA LEU A 141 4.38 11.02 10.08
C LEU A 141 4.81 12.27 10.83
N ASP A 142 3.89 13.22 10.97
CA ASP A 142 4.09 14.39 11.83
C ASP A 142 3.98 14.02 13.31
N SER A 143 4.96 14.46 14.09
CA SER A 143 5.13 14.32 15.54
C SER A 143 5.44 15.67 16.19
N SER A 144 5.10 16.78 15.54
CA SER A 144 5.41 18.13 16.01
C SER A 144 4.81 18.45 17.38
N SER A 145 5.42 19.43 18.06
CA SER A 145 4.98 19.95 19.36
C SER A 145 3.53 20.47 19.40
N TYR A 146 2.92 20.83 18.27
CA TYR A 146 1.52 21.27 18.22
C TYR A 146 0.51 20.13 18.11
N LEU A 147 0.98 18.88 18.08
CA LEU A 147 0.13 17.70 18.09
C LEU A 147 -0.18 17.24 19.52
N SER A 148 0.53 17.73 20.54
CA SER A 148 0.30 17.40 21.95
C SER A 148 0.66 18.60 22.86
N PRO A 149 0.17 18.67 24.11
CA PRO A 149 0.60 19.71 25.04
C PRO A 149 2.08 19.56 25.41
N SER A 150 2.83 20.65 25.54
CA SER A 150 4.24 20.61 25.93
C SER A 150 4.45 20.00 27.33
N MET A 151 5.54 19.28 27.53
CA MET A 151 5.95 18.74 28.83
C MET A 151 7.06 19.60 29.45
N PRO A 152 7.16 19.72 30.79
CA PRO A 152 6.33 19.09 31.82
C PRO A 152 5.18 19.99 32.31
N LEU A 153 5.22 21.27 31.95
CA LEU A 153 4.38 22.35 32.50
C LEU A 153 3.31 22.86 31.52
N GLY A 154 3.08 22.14 30.42
CA GLY A 154 2.02 22.52 29.47
C GLY A 154 0.64 22.48 30.11
N SER A 155 -0.28 23.26 29.55
CA SER A 155 -1.68 23.14 29.93
C SER A 155 -2.29 21.92 29.26
N ILE A 156 -3.04 21.13 30.04
CA ILE A 156 -3.87 20.04 29.52
C ILE A 156 -4.83 20.66 28.50
N TRP A 157 -4.88 20.09 27.30
CA TRP A 157 -5.82 20.55 26.29
C TRP A 157 -7.25 20.16 26.66
N SER A 158 -8.21 21.04 26.35
CA SER A 158 -9.63 20.81 26.60
C SER A 158 -10.11 19.53 25.92
N GLY A 159 -10.99 18.79 26.60
CA GLY A 159 -11.44 17.48 26.11
C GLY A 159 -10.45 16.35 26.39
N SER A 160 -9.72 16.41 27.51
CA SER A 160 -8.79 15.35 27.90
C SER A 160 -9.51 14.01 28.02
N ASP A 161 -8.96 12.98 27.37
CA ASP A 161 -9.51 11.62 27.35
C ASP A 161 -9.33 10.89 28.70
N GLY A 162 -8.90 11.58 29.77
CA GLY A 162 -8.51 10.99 31.06
C GLY A 162 -7.02 10.59 31.13
N VAL A 163 -6.64 9.85 32.17
CA VAL A 163 -5.26 9.37 32.43
C VAL A 163 -5.12 7.89 32.10
N ALA A 164 -4.50 7.52 30.96
CA ALA A 164 -4.34 6.11 30.55
C ALA A 164 -4.04 5.18 31.74
N ASP A 165 -4.68 4.01 31.85
CA ASP A 165 -4.59 3.14 33.03
C ASP A 165 -3.15 2.80 33.43
N LEU A 166 -2.23 2.66 32.46
CA LEU A 166 -0.80 2.51 32.70
C LEU A 166 -0.27 3.67 33.56
N PHE A 167 -0.60 4.89 33.19
CA PHE A 167 -0.20 6.09 33.92
C PHE A 167 -1.06 6.33 35.16
N SER A 168 -2.24 5.69 35.27
CA SER A 168 -3.10 5.75 36.46
C SER A 168 -2.57 4.86 37.58
N SER A 169 -1.86 3.78 37.24
CA SER A 169 -1.18 2.87 38.18
C SER A 169 -0.13 3.60 39.06
N ASN A 170 0.37 2.96 40.12
CA ASN A 170 1.29 3.58 41.10
C ASN A 170 2.67 4.00 40.54
N VAL A 171 2.90 3.88 39.23
CA VAL A 171 4.11 4.39 38.57
C VAL A 171 4.14 5.91 38.72
N THR A 172 5.07 6.41 39.52
CA THR A 172 5.25 7.85 39.69
C THR A 172 6.23 8.32 38.62
N LEU A 173 5.71 9.10 37.68
CA LEU A 173 6.52 9.70 36.62
C LEU A 173 7.12 10.99 37.16
N TYR A 174 8.45 11.05 37.17
CA TYR A 174 9.18 12.21 37.63
C TYR A 174 9.97 12.82 36.48
N HIS A 175 10.19 14.13 36.57
CA HIS A 175 11.24 14.78 35.81
C HIS A 175 12.24 15.43 36.74
N ASP A 176 13.50 15.46 36.33
CA ASP A 176 14.51 16.27 36.98
C ASP A 176 14.18 17.74 36.69
N ALA A 177 13.77 18.48 37.72
CA ALA A 177 13.64 19.92 37.64
C ALA A 177 15.04 20.53 37.44
N ASP A 178 15.16 21.44 36.46
CA ASP A 178 16.41 22.09 36.10
C ASP A 178 17.12 22.70 37.34
N GLY A 179 18.16 22.03 37.83
CA GLY A 179 19.17 22.61 38.74
C GLY A 179 19.11 22.20 40.22
N ASP A 180 17.98 21.75 40.75
CA ASP A 180 17.82 21.51 42.20
C ASP A 180 17.80 20.01 42.58
N GLY A 181 17.72 19.10 41.59
CA GLY A 181 17.75 17.65 41.80
C GLY A 181 16.55 17.09 42.58
N ILE A 182 15.49 17.88 42.76
CA ILE A 182 14.23 17.41 43.34
C ILE A 182 13.36 16.91 42.18
N PRO A 183 13.09 15.60 42.09
CA PRO A 183 12.22 15.06 41.05
C PRO A 183 10.81 15.59 41.24
N GLU A 184 10.31 16.34 40.26
CA GLU A 184 8.94 16.86 40.26
C GLU A 184 8.03 15.87 39.54
N GLN A 185 6.86 15.61 40.14
CA GLN A 185 5.90 14.67 39.58
C GLN A 185 5.26 15.26 38.31
N ILE A 186 5.36 14.52 37.22
CA ILE A 186 4.76 14.86 35.95
C ILE A 186 3.25 14.61 36.01
N ASN A 187 2.47 15.55 35.45
CA ASN A 187 1.03 15.35 35.29
C ASN A 187 0.74 14.21 34.29
N ARG A 188 0.10 13.15 34.77
CA ARG A 188 -0.20 11.92 34.02
C ARG A 188 -1.20 12.15 32.87
N GLU A 189 -2.07 13.15 32.95
CA GLU A 189 -2.94 13.55 31.84
C GLU A 189 -2.13 14.12 30.68
N LEU A 190 -1.08 14.89 30.97
CA LEU A 190 -0.19 15.43 29.93
C LEU A 190 0.58 14.31 29.24
N VAL A 191 1.05 13.31 29.98
CA VAL A 191 1.71 12.11 29.42
C VAL A 191 0.75 11.32 28.54
N THR A 192 -0.50 11.16 28.98
CA THR A 192 -1.56 10.52 28.17
C THR A 192 -1.79 11.28 26.87
N GLN A 193 -1.88 12.61 26.92
CA GLN A 193 -2.04 13.44 25.72
C GLN A 193 -0.78 13.44 24.83
N GLN A 194 0.42 13.25 25.38
CA GLN A 194 1.64 13.08 24.60
C GLN A 194 1.64 11.80 23.76
N CYS A 195 1.15 10.69 24.32
CA CYS A 195 1.13 9.41 23.64
C CYS A 195 -0.11 9.19 22.76
N PHE A 196 -1.29 9.61 23.24
CA PHE A 196 -2.59 9.13 22.76
C PHE A 196 -3.63 10.21 22.47
N ASN A 197 -3.27 11.49 22.35
CA ASN A 197 -4.28 12.48 21.95
C ASN A 197 -4.92 12.12 20.61
N ARG A 198 -6.16 12.57 20.41
CA ARG A 198 -6.98 12.21 19.25
C ARG A 198 -6.34 12.53 17.90
N ALA A 199 -5.72 13.70 17.75
CA ALA A 199 -5.15 14.14 16.48
C ALA A 199 -3.90 13.33 16.11
N PHE A 200 -3.01 13.11 17.07
CA PHE A 200 -1.80 12.34 16.87
C PHE A 200 -2.08 10.84 16.71
N SER A 201 -3.01 10.28 17.48
CA SER A 201 -3.47 8.89 17.33
C SER A 201 -4.07 8.63 15.95
N ALA A 202 -4.83 9.59 15.41
CA ALA A 202 -5.34 9.53 14.04
C ALA A 202 -4.21 9.46 13.02
N LEU A 203 -3.20 10.34 13.15
CA LEU A 203 -2.02 10.35 12.28
C LEU A 203 -1.24 9.04 12.34
N LYS A 204 -0.96 8.53 13.54
CA LYS A 204 -0.31 7.23 13.76
C LYS A 204 -1.07 6.09 13.07
N LEU A 205 -2.38 6.02 13.29
CA LEU A 205 -3.23 4.99 12.67
C LEU A 205 -3.20 5.09 11.14
N SER A 206 -3.28 6.29 10.59
CA SER A 206 -3.20 6.51 9.16
C SER A 206 -1.84 6.09 8.60
N ALA A 207 -0.74 6.37 9.31
CA ALA A 207 0.59 5.91 8.92
C ALA A 207 0.68 4.38 8.91
N ILE A 208 0.20 3.73 9.97
CA ILE A 208 0.19 2.26 10.13
C ILE A 208 -0.58 1.60 8.99
N ARG A 209 -1.83 2.02 8.77
CA ARG A 209 -2.67 1.40 7.74
C ARG A 209 -2.18 1.69 6.32
N THR A 210 -1.63 2.88 6.10
CA THR A 210 -0.97 3.20 4.83
C THR A 210 0.23 2.28 4.62
N TYR A 211 1.10 2.14 5.62
CA TYR A 211 2.23 1.22 5.57
C TYR A 211 1.78 -0.22 5.28
N GLU A 212 0.84 -0.77 6.04
CA GLU A 212 0.34 -2.14 5.87
C GLU A 212 -0.25 -2.38 4.47
N PHE A 213 -1.05 -1.44 3.97
CA PHE A 213 -1.63 -1.51 2.63
C PHE A 213 -0.55 -1.52 1.54
N LEU A 214 0.48 -0.69 1.69
CA LEU A 214 1.57 -0.55 0.72
C LEU A 214 2.54 -1.73 0.78
N ALA A 215 2.88 -2.19 1.98
CA ALA A 215 3.80 -3.30 2.24
C ALA A 215 3.19 -4.66 1.89
N ALA A 216 1.86 -4.75 1.77
CA ALA A 216 1.18 -5.97 1.30
C ALA A 216 1.60 -6.40 -0.12
N SER A 217 2.17 -5.52 -0.95
CA SER A 217 2.81 -5.91 -2.22
C SER A 217 4.31 -6.08 -2.03
N ARG A 218 4.79 -7.31 -2.23
CA ARG A 218 6.20 -7.71 -2.06
C ARG A 218 7.19 -6.99 -2.98
N GLU A 219 6.69 -6.47 -4.10
CA GLU A 219 7.46 -5.67 -5.06
C GLU A 219 7.75 -4.24 -4.59
N ASN A 220 6.99 -3.76 -3.60
CA ASN A 220 7.09 -2.39 -3.10
C ASN A 220 8.21 -2.28 -2.05
N ALA A 221 8.88 -1.13 -2.03
CA ALA A 221 9.66 -0.69 -0.88
C ALA A 221 8.80 0.30 -0.09
N VAL A 222 8.67 0.13 1.22
CA VAL A 222 7.91 1.07 2.05
C VAL A 222 8.75 1.45 3.25
N SER A 223 9.06 2.73 3.36
CA SER A 223 9.66 3.30 4.56
C SER A 223 8.65 4.23 5.25
N VAL A 224 8.73 4.30 6.58
CA VAL A 224 7.99 5.25 7.38
C VAL A 224 8.97 6.08 8.19
N ALA A 225 8.86 7.40 8.13
CA ALA A 225 9.69 8.33 8.86
C ALA A 225 8.86 9.31 9.70
N VAL A 226 9.43 9.80 10.80
CA VAL A 226 8.76 10.67 11.76
C VAL A 226 9.44 12.04 11.79
N TYR A 227 8.68 13.12 11.68
CA TYR A 227 9.20 14.49 11.62
C TYR A 227 8.45 15.42 12.59
N PRO A 228 9.01 16.54 13.08
CA PRO A 228 10.35 17.08 12.81
C PRO A 228 11.42 16.25 13.53
N GLY A 229 12.49 15.84 12.85
CA GLY A 229 13.54 15.01 13.47
C GLY A 229 14.57 14.53 12.47
N ILE A 230 15.78 14.27 12.95
CA ILE A 230 16.89 13.70 12.17
C ILE A 230 16.82 12.17 12.23
N GLY A 231 15.66 11.61 11.89
CA GLY A 231 15.47 10.17 11.87
C GLY A 231 15.62 9.66 10.45
N THR A 232 16.72 9.00 10.13
CA THR A 232 16.84 8.26 8.87
C THR A 232 16.12 6.94 9.00
N PHE A 233 14.82 6.91 8.71
CA PHE A 233 14.17 5.64 8.43
C PHE A 233 14.40 5.34 6.96
N ALA A 234 15.53 4.69 6.70
CA ALA A 234 15.66 3.86 5.53
C ALA A 234 15.96 2.48 6.08
N ASN A 235 14.92 1.79 6.57
CA ASN A 235 14.99 0.36 6.42
C ASN A 235 14.83 0.11 4.94
N GLU A 236 15.94 -0.31 4.36
CA GLU A 236 15.95 -1.16 3.18
C GLU A 236 14.73 -2.06 3.28
N VAL A 237 13.88 -1.97 2.26
CA VAL A 237 13.20 -3.11 1.66
C VAL A 237 13.38 -4.34 2.52
N THR A 238 12.32 -4.74 3.22
CA THR A 238 12.23 -6.07 3.82
C THR A 238 12.99 -7.03 2.90
N PRO A 239 14.14 -7.62 3.27
CA PRO A 239 14.47 -8.88 2.65
C PRO A 239 13.25 -9.73 2.99
N LEU A 240 12.38 -9.99 2.01
CA LEU A 240 11.23 -10.86 2.22
C LEU A 240 11.78 -12.28 2.27
N THR A 241 12.55 -12.55 3.31
CA THR A 241 12.75 -13.88 3.82
C THR A 241 11.41 -14.38 4.36
N PRO A 242 11.15 -15.70 4.28
CA PRO A 242 10.13 -16.29 5.15
C PRO A 242 10.48 -15.89 6.59
N GLU A 243 9.47 -15.53 7.39
CA GLU A 243 9.55 -15.12 8.82
C GLU A 243 10.98 -14.92 9.34
N PRO A 244 11.39 -13.69 9.73
CA PRO A 244 12.69 -13.50 10.35
C PRO A 244 12.83 -14.56 11.44
N ALA A 245 13.91 -15.34 11.39
CA ALA A 245 14.28 -16.16 12.52
C ALA A 245 14.29 -15.22 13.73
N LEU A 246 13.89 -15.69 14.91
CA LEU A 246 13.86 -14.89 16.15
C LEU A 246 15.19 -14.16 16.48
N GLU A 247 16.25 -14.38 15.70
CA GLU A 247 17.57 -13.77 15.82
C GLU A 247 17.85 -12.64 14.79
N ASP A 248 16.97 -12.41 13.80
CA ASP A 248 17.15 -11.39 12.75
C ASP A 248 16.17 -10.20 12.89
N GLU A 249 16.71 -9.02 12.62
CA GLU A 249 16.22 -7.66 12.87
C GLU A 249 14.72 -7.36 12.58
N SER A 250 14.14 -6.44 13.37
CA SER A 250 12.78 -5.92 13.22
C SER A 250 12.43 -5.35 11.83
N ASP A 251 11.15 -5.51 11.44
CA ASP A 251 10.48 -4.85 10.31
C ASP A 251 10.57 -3.30 10.32
N ALA A 252 10.92 -2.70 11.46
CA ALA A 252 11.10 -1.27 11.64
C ALA A 252 12.27 -0.94 12.59
N GLN A 253 13.15 -0.05 12.14
CA GLN A 253 14.11 0.57 13.04
C GLN A 253 13.38 1.44 14.06
N TRP A 254 13.58 1.12 15.34
CA TRP A 254 13.12 1.95 16.43
C TRP A 254 14.02 3.17 16.58
N ILE A 255 13.47 4.37 16.35
CA ILE A 255 14.18 5.59 16.70
C ILE A 255 13.79 5.95 18.12
N VAL A 256 14.75 5.81 19.03
CA VAL A 256 14.59 6.28 20.40
C VAL A 256 14.51 7.79 20.35
N TYR A 257 13.33 8.32 20.65
CA TYR A 257 13.18 9.70 21.05
C TYR A 257 13.07 9.74 22.58
N GLU A 258 14.10 10.29 23.19
CA GLU A 258 14.07 10.70 24.59
C GLU A 258 13.64 12.16 24.61
N GLY A 259 12.33 12.40 24.74
CA GLY A 259 11.89 13.67 25.26
C GLY A 259 12.42 13.77 26.69
N GLY A 260 12.79 14.98 27.15
CA GLY A 260 13.32 15.16 28.51
C GLY A 260 12.43 14.59 29.62
N TYR A 261 11.15 14.29 29.32
CA TYR A 261 10.11 13.91 30.27
C TYR A 261 9.25 12.70 29.86
N VAL A 262 9.24 12.32 28.57
CA VAL A 262 8.48 11.16 28.06
C VAL A 262 9.31 10.48 26.98
N SER A 263 9.57 9.19 27.15
CA SER A 263 10.26 8.34 26.16
C SER A 263 9.26 7.59 25.29
N ASN A 264 9.68 7.20 24.10
CA ASN A 264 8.88 6.35 23.22
C ASN A 264 8.47 5.02 23.90
N ASP A 265 9.38 4.47 24.69
CA ASP A 265 9.24 3.25 25.48
C ASP A 265 8.01 3.29 26.41
N LEU A 266 7.75 4.44 27.05
CA LEU A 266 6.57 4.64 27.90
C LEU A 266 5.27 4.64 27.09
N CYS A 267 5.25 5.24 25.90
CA CYS A 267 4.08 5.20 25.03
C CYS A 267 3.87 3.81 24.43
N ALA A 268 4.94 3.07 24.15
CA ALA A 268 4.89 1.69 23.68
C ALA A 268 4.23 0.78 24.73
N ALA A 269 4.72 0.88 25.96
CA ALA A 269 4.17 0.16 27.10
C ALA A 269 2.69 0.52 27.35
N ALA A 270 2.34 1.80 27.22
CA ALA A 270 0.97 2.23 27.42
C ALA A 270 0.06 1.71 26.30
N ALA A 271 0.52 1.73 25.05
CA ALA A 271 -0.20 1.12 23.95
C ALA A 271 -0.42 -0.36 24.23
N GLU A 272 0.60 -1.07 24.75
CA GLU A 272 0.49 -2.50 25.03
C GLU A 272 -0.61 -2.89 26.00
N ARG A 273 -0.78 -2.12 27.06
CA ARG A 273 -1.73 -2.45 28.13
C ARG A 273 -3.13 -1.90 27.91
N GLU A 274 -3.25 -0.65 27.45
CA GLU A 274 -4.55 0.03 27.33
C GLU A 274 -5.48 -0.65 26.34
N ILE A 275 -4.95 -1.36 25.36
CA ILE A 275 -5.76 -2.01 24.34
C ILE A 275 -6.60 -3.18 24.90
N SER A 276 -6.24 -3.66 26.10
CA SER A 276 -6.99 -4.70 26.80
C SER A 276 -8.08 -4.20 27.75
N HIS A 277 -8.20 -2.88 27.98
CA HIS A 277 -9.09 -2.31 29.01
C HIS A 277 -10.20 -1.39 28.50
N ASP A 278 -11.39 -1.52 29.11
CA ASP A 278 -12.63 -0.81 28.74
C ASP A 278 -12.67 0.67 29.17
N ALA A 279 -11.72 1.13 29.99
CA ALA A 279 -11.73 2.44 30.64
C ALA A 279 -11.39 3.60 29.67
N TYR A 280 -10.57 3.35 28.65
CA TYR A 280 -10.28 4.30 27.57
C TYR A 280 -11.13 4.01 26.34
N LYS A 281 -12.43 4.25 26.46
CA LYS A 281 -13.29 4.45 25.28
C LYS A 281 -13.05 5.83 24.72
N PHE A 282 -11.91 6.01 24.03
CA PHE A 282 -11.71 7.12 23.11
C PHE A 282 -12.99 7.32 22.30
N PRO A 283 -13.55 8.55 22.20
CA PRO A 283 -14.89 8.78 21.66
C PRO A 283 -15.03 8.16 20.25
N SER A 284 -15.75 7.03 20.19
CA SER A 284 -16.02 6.18 19.02
C SER A 284 -14.96 6.19 17.91
N LEU A 285 -13.74 5.77 18.26
CA LEU A 285 -12.71 5.26 17.36
C LEU A 285 -12.64 3.73 17.51
N ARG A 286 -13.79 3.05 17.38
CA ARG A 286 -13.96 1.59 17.64
C ARG A 286 -13.03 0.66 16.82
N ASN A 287 -12.25 1.21 15.88
CA ASN A 287 -11.38 0.46 14.97
C ASN A 287 -9.89 0.88 15.02
N SER A 288 -9.47 1.89 15.80
CA SER A 288 -8.08 2.37 15.75
C SER A 288 -7.14 1.62 16.67
N LEU A 289 -7.58 1.34 17.90
CA LEU A 289 -6.81 0.66 18.92
C LEU A 289 -7.12 -0.84 18.99
N SER A 290 -8.30 -1.28 18.55
CA SER A 290 -8.68 -2.70 18.47
C SER A 290 -7.83 -3.53 17.48
N VAL A 291 -6.97 -2.87 16.70
CA VAL A 291 -6.13 -3.44 15.64
C VAL A 291 -4.70 -3.69 16.13
N TRP A 292 -4.27 -3.04 17.21
CA TRP A 292 -2.96 -3.33 17.82
C TRP A 292 -3.15 -4.50 18.80
N ARG A 293 -2.46 -5.60 18.54
CA ARG A 293 -2.32 -6.73 19.46
C ARG A 293 -0.87 -7.18 19.29
N PRO A 294 -0.11 -7.37 20.38
CA PRO A 294 1.19 -7.99 20.26
C PRO A 294 0.97 -9.42 19.76
N ASP A 295 1.83 -9.87 18.86
CA ASP A 295 1.75 -11.21 18.29
C ASP A 295 1.90 -12.23 19.43
N HIS A 296 1.03 -13.25 19.49
CA HIS A 296 0.86 -14.10 20.69
C HIS A 296 2.09 -14.94 21.06
N ASN A 297 3.09 -15.01 20.17
CA ASN A 297 4.33 -15.74 20.35
C ASN A 297 5.54 -14.86 20.67
N ARG A 298 5.36 -13.53 20.80
CA ARG A 298 6.46 -12.60 21.11
C ARG A 298 6.55 -12.33 22.62
N PRO A 299 7.77 -12.10 23.14
CA PRO A 299 7.93 -11.70 24.53
C PRO A 299 7.29 -10.33 24.76
N ALA A 300 6.68 -10.12 25.93
CA ALA A 300 6.06 -8.84 26.28
C ALA A 300 7.12 -7.75 26.34
N PHE A 301 6.81 -6.54 25.82
CA PHE A 301 7.73 -5.40 25.90
C PHE A 301 7.79 -4.83 27.33
N ILE A 302 6.79 -5.17 28.13
CA ILE A 302 6.69 -4.84 29.55
C ILE A 302 6.88 -6.11 30.36
N THR A 303 7.92 -6.13 31.18
CA THR A 303 8.05 -7.14 32.22
C THR A 303 7.53 -6.61 33.55
N HIS A 304 6.88 -7.49 34.31
CA HIS A 304 6.59 -7.25 35.72
C HIS A 304 7.82 -7.76 36.49
N PRO A 305 8.63 -6.90 37.14
CA PRO A 305 9.62 -7.37 38.06
C PRO A 305 8.88 -8.06 39.21
N ASP A 306 9.25 -9.31 39.49
CA ASP A 306 8.67 -10.16 40.51
C ASP A 306 8.41 -9.41 41.83
N GLY A 307 7.14 -9.03 42.07
CA GLY A 307 6.67 -8.48 43.33
C GLY A 307 6.69 -6.96 43.51
N ASN A 308 7.22 -6.18 42.56
CA ASN A 308 7.09 -4.72 42.56
C ASN A 308 6.12 -4.29 41.44
N ASN A 309 5.16 -3.42 41.77
CA ASN A 309 4.14 -2.91 40.83
C ASN A 309 4.70 -1.96 39.76
N ASP A 310 5.99 -2.02 39.45
CA ASP A 310 6.67 -1.13 38.53
C ASP A 310 6.74 -1.78 37.15
N TYR A 311 6.18 -1.12 36.14
CA TYR A 311 6.31 -1.56 34.76
C TYR A 311 7.69 -1.20 34.23
N ILE A 312 8.50 -2.21 33.94
CA ILE A 312 9.82 -2.00 33.33
C ILE A 312 9.67 -2.31 31.85
N TYR A 313 9.91 -1.28 31.03
CA TYR A 313 10.15 -1.47 29.61
C TYR A 313 11.56 -2.04 29.44
N GLU A 314 11.72 -3.08 28.62
CA GLU A 314 13.03 -3.64 28.30
C GLU A 314 13.57 -3.03 27.00
N PRO A 315 14.56 -2.11 27.05
CA PRO A 315 15.06 -1.43 25.84
C PRO A 315 15.71 -2.39 24.83
N GLU A 316 16.15 -3.56 25.29
CA GLU A 316 16.65 -4.65 24.45
C GLU A 316 15.58 -5.18 23.48
N MET A 317 14.30 -4.94 23.81
CA MET A 317 13.17 -5.35 22.97
C MET A 317 12.89 -4.40 21.80
N ASN A 318 13.57 -3.25 21.74
CA ASN A 318 13.44 -2.29 20.64
C ASN A 318 13.68 -2.91 19.26
N GLY A 319 14.58 -3.90 19.20
CA GLY A 319 14.92 -4.64 17.98
C GLY A 319 13.85 -5.61 17.49
N TYR A 320 12.75 -5.81 18.23
CA TYR A 320 11.67 -6.75 17.89
C TYR A 320 10.34 -6.08 17.57
N LEU A 321 10.28 -4.74 17.63
CA LEU A 321 9.05 -3.98 17.45
C LEU A 321 8.65 -3.91 15.99
N THR A 322 7.49 -4.43 15.64
CA THR A 322 6.88 -4.24 14.32
C THR A 322 6.77 -2.75 13.97
N THR A 323 6.64 -2.41 12.68
CA THR A 323 6.39 -1.02 12.25
C THR A 323 5.17 -0.42 12.93
N ARG A 324 4.14 -1.23 13.18
CA ARG A 324 2.94 -0.80 13.90
C ARG A 324 3.27 -0.36 15.32
N GLU A 325 4.03 -1.17 16.05
CA GLU A 325 4.44 -0.88 17.43
C GLU A 325 5.39 0.32 17.49
N SER A 326 6.33 0.41 16.53
CA SER A 326 7.24 1.55 16.36
C SER A 326 6.53 2.86 16.09
N LEU A 327 5.43 2.86 15.33
CA LEU A 327 4.64 4.08 15.09
C LEU A 327 3.77 4.46 16.28
N TRP A 328 3.23 3.48 17.00
CA TRP A 328 2.41 3.75 18.18
C TRP A 328 3.19 4.32 19.35
N SER A 329 4.45 3.91 19.50
CA SER A 329 5.34 4.38 20.56
C SER A 329 5.81 5.82 20.40
N GLN A 330 5.70 6.40 19.21
CA GLN A 330 6.22 7.74 18.97
C GLN A 330 5.55 8.75 19.90
N VAL A 331 6.33 9.58 20.58
CA VAL A 331 5.80 10.76 21.28
C VAL A 331 5.76 11.95 20.33
N ALA A 332 4.88 12.91 20.63
CA ALA A 332 4.96 14.22 19.99
C ALA A 332 6.08 15.04 20.68
N LYS A 333 6.87 15.76 19.88
CA LYS A 333 8.10 16.39 20.36
C LYS A 333 7.78 17.63 21.17
N GLY A 334 7.93 17.57 22.49
CA GLY A 334 7.43 18.57 23.43
C GLY A 334 8.09 19.96 23.47
N ASN A 335 9.18 20.22 22.73
CA ASN A 335 9.89 21.51 22.81
C ASN A 335 9.44 22.53 21.76
N SER A 336 9.19 23.76 22.23
CA SER A 336 8.53 24.91 21.57
C SER A 336 9.24 25.51 20.34
N GLY A 337 10.32 24.90 19.84
CA GLY A 337 11.00 25.29 18.59
C GLY A 337 10.90 24.27 17.46
N ASN A 338 10.40 23.05 17.73
CA ASN A 338 10.38 21.97 16.76
C ASN A 338 9.05 21.98 16.01
N ARG A 339 8.94 22.90 15.05
CA ARG A 339 7.90 22.89 14.01
C ARG A 339 8.49 22.36 12.70
N PRO A 340 7.70 21.68 11.86
CA PRO A 340 8.23 21.00 10.71
C PRO A 340 8.42 22.02 9.58
N SER A 341 9.67 22.39 9.30
CA SER A 341 9.92 23.22 8.11
C SER A 341 9.73 22.37 6.85
N ILE A 342 8.87 22.87 5.97
CA ILE A 342 8.52 22.22 4.72
C ILE A 342 9.74 22.02 3.81
N ARG A 343 10.72 22.92 3.88
CA ARG A 343 11.97 22.79 3.13
C ARG A 343 12.73 21.54 3.56
N TYR A 344 12.94 21.35 4.87
CA TYR A 344 13.60 20.15 5.37
C TYR A 344 12.81 18.88 5.08
N LEU A 345 11.47 18.94 5.16
CA LEU A 345 10.62 17.80 4.85
C LEU A 345 10.75 17.37 3.39
N LEU A 346 10.68 18.30 2.44
CA LEU A 346 10.80 18.01 1.02
C LEU A 346 12.23 17.67 0.59
N ASP A 347 13.25 18.26 1.24
CA ASP A 347 14.65 17.84 1.08
C ASP A 347 14.86 16.41 1.59
N HIS A 348 14.20 16.03 2.68
CA HIS A 348 14.20 14.65 3.16
C HIS A 348 13.57 13.70 2.13
N VAL A 349 12.45 14.08 1.49
CA VAL A 349 11.89 13.32 0.37
C VAL A 349 12.89 13.21 -0.79
N ALA A 350 13.54 14.32 -1.17
CA ALA A 350 14.53 14.30 -2.25
C ALA A 350 15.68 13.33 -1.94
N THR A 351 16.23 13.39 -0.72
CA THR A 351 17.40 12.60 -0.33
C THR A 351 17.08 11.14 -0.03
N LYS A 352 15.94 10.86 0.64
CA LYS A 352 15.59 9.51 1.10
C LYS A 352 14.70 8.71 0.16
N LEU A 353 14.08 9.35 -0.83
CA LEU A 353 13.24 8.66 -1.80
C LEU A 353 13.76 8.78 -3.23
N VAL A 354 14.13 10.00 -3.66
CA VAL A 354 14.58 10.23 -5.05
C VAL A 354 16.04 9.84 -5.23
N ALA A 355 16.93 10.32 -4.35
CA ALA A 355 18.36 10.05 -4.39
C ALA A 355 18.79 8.80 -3.58
N ALA A 356 17.82 8.01 -3.14
CA ALA A 356 18.10 6.80 -2.36
C ALA A 356 18.94 5.80 -3.19
N PRO A 357 19.96 5.17 -2.60
CA PRO A 357 20.72 4.14 -3.29
C PRO A 357 19.80 2.96 -3.66
N ALA A 358 20.07 2.33 -4.80
CA ALA A 358 19.36 1.14 -5.21
C ALA A 358 19.65 -0.01 -4.23
N VAL A 359 18.60 -0.65 -3.72
CA VAL A 359 18.74 -1.82 -2.85
C VAL A 359 19.13 -3.02 -3.72
N ALA A 360 20.33 -3.57 -3.48
CA ALA A 360 20.91 -4.61 -4.31
C ALA A 360 20.00 -5.87 -4.44
N SER A 361 19.28 -6.23 -3.38
CA SER A 361 18.34 -7.36 -3.36
C SER A 361 17.17 -7.23 -4.33
N ARG A 362 16.84 -6.00 -4.77
CA ARG A 362 15.78 -5.72 -5.75
C ARG A 362 16.26 -5.71 -7.19
N GLY A 363 17.57 -5.80 -7.41
CA GLY A 363 18.17 -5.74 -8.75
C GLY A 363 17.68 -4.53 -9.54
N ASN A 364 17.19 -4.77 -10.76
CA ASN A 364 16.78 -3.70 -11.67
C ASN A 364 15.46 -3.02 -11.28
N LEU A 365 14.62 -3.63 -10.42
CA LEU A 365 13.37 -3.03 -9.95
C LEU A 365 13.60 -1.70 -9.23
N ALA A 366 14.72 -1.54 -8.55
CA ALA A 366 15.06 -0.30 -7.85
C ALA A 366 15.18 0.90 -8.80
N THR A 367 15.54 0.66 -10.07
CA THR A 367 15.71 1.70 -11.10
C THR A 367 14.42 2.01 -11.87
N THR A 368 13.44 1.09 -11.85
CA THR A 368 12.17 1.23 -12.57
C THR A 368 11.01 1.61 -11.65
N ALA A 369 11.24 1.65 -10.34
CA ALA A 369 10.20 1.92 -9.36
C ALA A 369 9.67 3.36 -9.40
N ASN A 370 8.34 3.49 -9.32
CA ASN A 370 7.72 4.79 -9.10
C ASN A 370 8.03 5.27 -7.68
N LYS A 371 8.31 6.56 -7.51
CA LYS A 371 8.56 7.14 -6.20
C LYS A 371 7.30 7.83 -5.70
N ILE A 372 6.83 7.47 -4.51
CA ILE A 372 5.62 8.01 -3.92
C ILE A 372 5.89 8.43 -2.47
N ALA A 373 5.82 9.73 -2.19
CA ALA A 373 5.86 10.24 -0.83
C ALA A 373 4.43 10.48 -0.32
N VAL A 374 4.15 10.02 0.91
CA VAL A 374 2.89 10.27 1.61
C VAL A 374 3.20 11.02 2.89
N ILE A 375 2.97 12.32 2.90
CA ILE A 375 3.17 13.19 4.06
C ILE A 375 1.85 13.26 4.84
N LEU A 376 1.85 12.78 6.07
CA LEU A 376 0.75 12.81 7.01
C LEU A 376 1.00 13.94 8.02
N ALA A 377 0.44 15.11 7.71
CA ALA A 377 0.64 16.34 8.46
C ALA A 377 -0.53 16.64 9.40
N GLY A 378 -0.20 17.05 10.63
CA GLY A 378 -1.18 17.60 11.55
C GLY A 378 -1.66 18.99 11.16
N ASP A 379 -0.83 19.76 10.45
CA ASP A 379 -1.10 21.16 10.17
C ASP A 379 -0.65 21.57 8.76
N LEU A 380 -1.02 22.79 8.35
CA LEU A 380 -0.50 23.46 7.16
C LEU A 380 1.03 23.57 7.24
N PRO A 381 1.72 23.64 6.09
CA PRO A 381 3.17 23.80 6.06
C PRO A 381 3.67 24.98 6.90
N TRP A 382 4.80 24.74 7.58
CA TRP A 382 5.52 25.75 8.33
C TRP A 382 6.87 26.05 7.65
N GLU A 383 7.38 27.26 7.85
CA GLU A 383 8.76 27.65 7.56
C GLU A 383 9.20 28.64 8.65
N GLY A 384 10.33 28.37 9.31
CA GLY A 384 10.91 29.28 10.32
C GLY A 384 9.90 29.81 11.35
N ASN A 385 9.23 28.94 12.12
CA ASN A 385 8.18 29.29 13.10
C ASN A 385 6.96 30.03 12.55
N GLN A 386 6.83 30.21 11.24
CA GLN A 386 5.67 30.82 10.61
C GLN A 386 4.87 29.77 9.84
N ARG A 387 3.55 29.89 9.89
CA ARG A 387 2.60 29.02 9.20
C ARG A 387 2.22 29.63 7.86
N LEU A 388 1.82 28.78 6.90
CA LEU A 388 1.35 29.23 5.58
C LEU A 388 0.19 30.22 5.67
N VAL A 389 -0.75 30.00 6.59
CA VAL A 389 -1.87 30.91 6.87
C VAL A 389 -1.94 31.17 8.36
N VAL A 390 -1.97 32.45 8.75
CA VAL A 390 -2.09 32.91 10.14
C VAL A 390 -3.27 33.89 10.19
N ASP A 391 -4.28 33.59 11.02
CA ASP A 391 -5.47 34.44 11.21
C ASP A 391 -6.17 34.85 9.90
N GLY A 392 -6.25 33.92 8.93
CA GLY A 392 -6.84 34.14 7.61
C GLY A 392 -5.95 34.92 6.62
N ALA A 393 -4.79 35.40 7.06
CA ALA A 393 -3.82 36.06 6.19
C ALA A 393 -2.80 35.06 5.62
N ILE A 394 -2.54 35.19 4.32
CA ILE A 394 -1.51 34.41 3.63
C ILE A 394 -0.13 34.91 4.04
N ASN A 395 0.75 33.99 4.42
CA ASN A 395 2.16 34.30 4.61
C ASN A 395 2.93 34.06 3.30
N ASP A 396 3.22 35.13 2.56
CA ASP A 396 3.90 35.05 1.27
C ASP A 396 5.32 34.47 1.35
N ALA A 397 6.02 34.66 2.47
CA ALA A 397 7.35 34.08 2.67
C ALA A 397 7.27 32.55 2.80
N VAL A 398 6.32 32.05 3.60
CA VAL A 398 6.09 30.61 3.74
C VAL A 398 5.56 30.03 2.43
N ARG A 399 4.59 30.68 1.77
CA ARG A 399 4.08 30.29 0.45
C ARG A 399 5.22 30.14 -0.57
N SER A 400 6.09 31.14 -0.65
CA SER A 400 7.24 31.13 -1.55
C SER A 400 8.22 30.00 -1.21
N ALA A 401 8.47 29.74 0.07
CA ALA A 401 9.33 28.65 0.51
C ALA A 401 8.75 27.27 0.16
N VAL A 402 7.44 27.06 0.33
CA VAL A 402 6.74 25.83 -0.09
C VAL A 402 6.89 25.64 -1.60
N LEU A 403 6.55 26.67 -2.38
CA LEU A 403 6.63 26.63 -3.85
C LEU A 403 8.06 26.31 -4.33
N GLN A 404 9.05 27.04 -3.84
CA GLN A 404 10.46 26.83 -4.20
C GLN A 404 10.93 25.42 -3.86
N SER A 405 10.55 24.89 -2.69
CA SER A 405 10.95 23.55 -2.27
C SER A 405 10.31 22.45 -3.14
N LEU A 406 9.06 22.63 -3.56
CA LEU A 406 8.38 21.71 -4.51
C LEU A 406 9.02 21.76 -5.90
N VAL A 407 9.35 22.95 -6.40
CA VAL A 407 10.03 23.14 -7.69
C VAL A 407 11.44 22.55 -7.66
N GLN A 408 12.15 22.69 -6.54
CA GLN A 408 13.44 22.05 -6.35
C GLN A 408 13.32 20.52 -6.32
N LEU A 409 12.37 19.97 -5.57
CA LEU A 409 12.10 18.52 -5.53
C LEU A 409 11.75 17.96 -6.92
N ARG A 410 10.94 18.70 -7.69
CA ARG A 410 10.68 18.38 -9.10
C ARG A 410 11.96 18.37 -9.92
N THR A 411 12.77 19.43 -9.82
CA THR A 411 14.03 19.54 -10.58
C THR A 411 14.95 18.35 -10.28
N TYR A 412 14.99 17.88 -9.03
CA TYR A 412 15.67 16.63 -8.67
C TYR A 412 15.06 15.42 -9.39
N ALA A 413 13.75 15.20 -9.29
CA ALA A 413 13.08 14.09 -9.97
C ALA A 413 13.31 14.11 -11.49
N ASP A 414 13.27 15.29 -12.12
CA ASP A 414 13.50 15.50 -13.54
C ASP A 414 14.95 15.16 -13.93
N THR A 415 15.92 15.58 -13.11
CA THR A 415 17.35 15.30 -13.30
C THR A 415 17.62 13.80 -13.32
N TYR A 416 16.95 13.04 -12.44
CA TYR A 416 17.08 11.59 -12.37
C TYR A 416 16.11 10.83 -13.31
N LYS A 417 15.22 11.53 -14.02
CA LYS A 417 14.15 10.95 -14.86
C LYS A 417 13.25 9.98 -14.11
N ILE A 418 12.91 10.33 -12.87
CA ILE A 418 12.14 9.48 -11.97
C ILE A 418 10.70 10.00 -11.85
N PRO A 419 9.68 9.14 -12.05
CA PRO A 419 8.31 9.50 -11.73
C PRO A 419 8.12 9.64 -10.23
N LEU A 420 7.71 10.84 -9.81
CA LEU A 420 7.52 11.20 -8.40
C LEU A 420 6.08 11.65 -8.14
N ARG A 421 5.43 11.09 -7.13
CA ARG A 421 4.15 11.59 -6.61
C ARG A 421 4.32 11.98 -5.15
N VAL A 422 3.82 13.15 -4.76
CA VAL A 422 3.77 13.57 -3.36
C VAL A 422 2.33 13.81 -2.97
N TYR A 423 1.86 13.04 -2.00
CA TYR A 423 0.56 13.20 -1.36
C TYR A 423 0.78 13.91 -0.02
N TYR A 424 0.23 15.10 0.13
CA TYR A 424 0.21 15.85 1.37
C TYR A 424 -1.16 15.72 2.01
N GLY A 425 -1.27 14.82 2.97
CA GLY A 425 -2.45 14.61 3.75
C GLY A 425 -2.49 15.48 4.97
N ILE A 426 -3.57 16.24 5.15
CA ILE A 426 -3.74 17.15 6.27
C ILE A 426 -5.02 16.83 7.05
N PHE A 427 -4.90 16.87 8.39
CA PHE A 427 -6.00 16.55 9.29
C PHE A 427 -6.49 17.81 10.00
N PRO A 428 -7.80 18.05 10.07
CA PRO A 428 -8.33 19.12 10.89
C PRO A 428 -8.18 18.77 12.38
N HIS A 429 -7.66 19.69 13.17
CA HIS A 429 -7.65 19.62 14.64
C HIS A 429 -7.90 21.01 15.24
N GLU A 430 -8.16 21.07 16.55
CA GLU A 430 -8.55 22.31 17.23
C GLU A 430 -7.53 23.45 17.06
N GLY A 431 -6.24 23.13 16.97
CA GLY A 431 -5.16 24.11 16.78
C GLY A 431 -5.10 24.70 15.38
N ASN A 432 -5.77 24.10 14.39
CA ASN A 432 -5.69 24.51 12.98
C ASN A 432 -7.03 24.90 12.35
N SER A 433 -8.16 24.71 13.06
CA SER A 433 -9.53 24.83 12.54
C SER A 433 -9.83 26.18 11.89
N ASN A 434 -9.34 27.28 12.47
CA ASN A 434 -9.66 28.64 12.04
C ASN A 434 -9.03 29.03 10.69
N SER A 435 -7.98 28.33 10.26
CA SER A 435 -7.29 28.60 8.99
C SER A 435 -7.24 27.38 8.07
N TYR A 436 -7.90 26.28 8.45
CA TYR A 436 -7.86 25.01 7.73
C TYR A 436 -8.41 25.14 6.31
N ALA A 437 -9.65 25.62 6.14
CA ALA A 437 -10.30 25.64 4.82
C ALA A 437 -9.56 26.52 3.80
N GLU A 438 -9.24 27.76 4.19
CA GLU A 438 -8.52 28.71 3.33
C GLU A 438 -7.08 28.24 3.08
N GLY A 439 -6.41 27.72 4.09
CA GLY A 439 -5.05 27.21 3.98
C GLY A 439 -4.93 25.97 3.09
N VAL A 440 -5.90 25.05 3.15
CA VAL A 440 -5.94 23.87 2.28
C VAL A 440 -6.18 24.29 0.83
N ALA A 441 -7.09 25.23 0.58
CA ALA A 441 -7.35 25.75 -0.76
C ALA A 441 -6.09 26.43 -1.34
N LEU A 442 -5.40 27.25 -0.53
CA LEU A 442 -4.14 27.86 -0.92
C LEU A 442 -3.05 26.81 -1.17
N LEU A 443 -2.93 25.80 -0.32
CA LEU A 443 -1.93 24.74 -0.48
C LEU A 443 -2.15 23.96 -1.78
N LYS A 444 -3.40 23.64 -2.12
CA LYS A 444 -3.78 23.03 -3.40
C LYS A 444 -3.35 23.90 -4.58
N GLN A 445 -3.55 25.21 -4.50
CA GLN A 445 -3.10 26.15 -5.51
C GLN A 445 -1.58 26.15 -5.66
N VAL A 446 -0.83 26.20 -4.55
CA VAL A 446 0.65 26.18 -4.56
C VAL A 446 1.18 24.87 -5.15
N PHE A 447 0.56 23.74 -4.82
CA PHE A 447 0.93 22.43 -5.38
C PHE A 447 0.70 22.40 -6.89
N HIS A 448 -0.45 22.91 -7.36
CA HIS A 448 -0.75 23.00 -8.78
C HIS A 448 0.21 23.96 -9.51
N GLU A 449 0.57 25.08 -8.89
CA GLU A 449 1.54 26.03 -9.42
C GLU A 449 2.91 25.35 -9.62
N ALA A 450 3.41 24.61 -8.63
CA ALA A 450 4.65 23.85 -8.72
C ALA A 450 4.61 22.78 -9.84
N GLU A 451 3.48 22.09 -10.01
CA GLU A 451 3.27 21.14 -11.12
C GLU A 451 3.26 21.81 -12.50
N SER A 452 2.83 23.08 -12.59
CA SER A 452 2.78 23.81 -13.86
C SER A 452 4.12 24.40 -14.31
N GLN A 453 5.08 24.56 -13.40
CA GLN A 453 6.36 25.24 -13.66
C GLN A 453 7.41 24.42 -14.44
N GLY A 454 7.07 23.25 -14.94
CA GLY A 454 7.99 22.45 -15.75
C GLY A 454 7.28 21.64 -16.82
N ASP A 455 8.06 20.92 -17.61
CA ASP A 455 7.55 20.21 -18.79
C ASP A 455 6.69 19.00 -18.36
N SER A 456 5.36 19.18 -18.37
CA SER A 456 4.39 18.25 -17.78
C SER A 456 4.40 16.83 -18.37
N LEU A 457 5.05 16.63 -19.51
CA LEU A 457 5.02 15.37 -20.27
C LEU A 457 6.24 14.47 -20.04
N ALA A 458 7.35 14.98 -19.48
CA ALA A 458 8.62 14.26 -19.51
C ALA A 458 8.83 13.28 -18.34
N THR A 459 8.35 13.60 -17.14
CA THR A 459 8.78 12.93 -15.90
C THR A 459 7.63 12.46 -15.01
N GLY A 460 6.38 12.83 -15.29
CA GLY A 460 5.22 12.34 -14.54
C GLY A 460 5.17 12.77 -13.07
N VAL A 461 5.83 13.89 -12.73
CA VAL A 461 5.82 14.45 -11.36
C VAL A 461 4.42 14.98 -11.01
N SER A 462 3.89 14.60 -9.85
CA SER A 462 2.63 15.15 -9.34
C SER A 462 2.64 15.44 -7.85
N PHE A 463 1.90 16.48 -7.46
CA PHE A 463 1.72 16.97 -6.11
C PHE A 463 0.21 17.06 -5.83
N ARG A 464 -0.25 16.40 -4.78
CA ARG A 464 -1.67 16.35 -4.42
C ARG A 464 -1.85 16.63 -2.93
N VAL A 465 -2.80 17.49 -2.60
CA VAL A 465 -3.26 17.69 -1.22
C VAL A 465 -4.49 16.83 -1.02
N LEU A 466 -4.47 16.00 0.03
CA LEU A 466 -5.57 15.14 0.43
C LEU A 466 -6.21 15.74 1.68
N ASP A 467 -7.41 16.29 1.53
CA ASP A 467 -8.17 16.94 2.59
C ASP A 467 -9.43 16.16 2.93
N THR A 468 -9.61 15.88 4.22
CA THR A 468 -10.78 15.14 4.69
C THR A 468 -11.18 15.63 6.07
N ALA A 469 -12.49 15.67 6.32
CA ALA A 469 -13.04 16.21 7.55
C ALA A 469 -12.79 15.33 8.79
N THR A 470 -12.52 14.04 8.61
CA THR A 470 -12.30 13.08 9.72
C THR A 470 -11.10 12.17 9.46
N PRO A 471 -10.48 11.61 10.51
CA PRO A 471 -9.41 10.61 10.39
C PRO A 471 -9.78 9.38 9.57
N GLU A 472 -11.01 8.90 9.68
CA GLU A 472 -11.48 7.72 8.94
C GLU A 472 -11.62 8.04 7.46
N ALA A 473 -12.24 9.18 7.14
CA ALA A 473 -12.37 9.64 5.77
C ALA A 473 -11.00 9.90 5.14
N PHE A 474 -10.04 10.40 5.93
CA PHE A 474 -8.65 10.59 5.52
C PHE A 474 -8.05 9.30 5.03
N LEU A 475 -8.10 8.28 5.88
CA LEU A 475 -7.56 6.98 5.56
C LEU A 475 -8.22 6.38 4.32
N GLU A 476 -9.55 6.43 4.24
CA GLU A 476 -10.29 5.94 3.08
C GLU A 476 -9.83 6.66 1.81
N THR A 477 -9.61 7.97 1.89
CA THR A 477 -9.13 8.79 0.77
C THR A 477 -7.71 8.43 0.36
N VAL A 478 -6.77 8.36 1.31
CA VAL A 478 -5.38 7.95 1.04
C VAL A 478 -5.35 6.55 0.43
N THR A 479 -6.04 5.59 1.04
CA THR A 479 -6.08 4.21 0.57
C THR A 479 -6.72 4.11 -0.81
N ALA A 480 -7.82 4.84 -1.07
CA ALA A 480 -8.48 4.84 -2.36
C ALA A 480 -7.61 5.45 -3.48
N VAL A 481 -6.91 6.55 -3.19
CA VAL A 481 -5.98 7.18 -4.14
C VAL A 481 -4.82 6.26 -4.45
N LEU A 482 -4.18 5.67 -3.42
CA LEU A 482 -3.08 4.74 -3.60
C LEU A 482 -3.52 3.44 -4.30
N ALA A 483 -4.72 2.93 -4.01
CA ALA A 483 -5.30 1.77 -4.69
C ALA A 483 -5.64 2.05 -6.16
N ARG A 484 -6.03 3.28 -6.49
CA ARG A 484 -6.25 3.69 -7.88
C ARG A 484 -4.93 3.75 -8.64
N ASP A 485 -3.89 4.29 -8.04
CA ASP A 485 -2.54 4.30 -8.62
C ASP A 485 -2.02 2.89 -8.86
N ARG A 486 -2.23 1.97 -7.91
CA ARG A 486 -1.91 0.55 -8.06
C ARG A 486 -2.69 -0.08 -9.22
N ARG A 487 -4.00 0.19 -9.33
CA ARG A 487 -4.81 -0.33 -10.45
C ARG A 487 -4.35 0.20 -11.80
N ASN A 488 -3.98 1.47 -11.89
CA ASN A 488 -3.47 2.07 -13.13
C ASN A 488 -2.13 1.43 -13.57
N ALA A 489 -1.32 0.95 -12.62
CA ALA A 489 -0.12 0.16 -12.92
C ALA A 489 -0.43 -1.28 -13.36
N MET A 490 -1.56 -1.85 -12.90
CA MET A 490 -2.00 -3.21 -13.23
C MET A 490 -2.88 -3.33 -14.48
N VAL A 491 -3.25 -2.22 -15.14
CA VAL A 491 -4.00 -2.31 -16.40
C VAL A 491 -3.08 -2.89 -17.47
N SER A 492 -3.34 -4.16 -17.82
CA SER A 492 -2.59 -4.93 -18.78
C SER A 492 -2.57 -4.26 -20.15
N ARG A 493 -1.46 -4.43 -20.86
CA ARG A 493 -1.46 -4.36 -22.32
C ARG A 493 -2.24 -5.53 -22.91
#